data_AF-A0A956HTZ9-F1
#
_entry.id   AF-A0A956HTZ9-F1
#
_cell.length_a   1.000
_cell.length_b   1.000
_cell.length_c   1.000
_cell.angle_alpha   90.00
_cell.angle_beta   90.00
_cell.angle_gamma   90.00
#
_symmetry.space_group_name_H-M   'P 1'
#
loop_
_entity.id
_entity.type
_entity.pdbx_description
1 polymer ?
#
loop_
_entity_poly.entity_id
_entity_poly.type
_entity_poly.pdbx_seq_one_letter_code
_entity_poly.pdbx_strand_id
1 'polypeptide(L)'
;MLAIRHDAFPFEAVRDLIGILRAMYSAARARGAGPRQLAAIGAIGSELRHAVELALEHEPGTLGHAAAWQRAEHATGRLADLVDCTTPLEPTLDAAARRIRELSPSAARESARRARIRRG
;
A
#
# COMPACT_ATOMS: atom_id res chain seq x y z
N MET A 1 -1.63 24.91 12.32
CA MET A 1 -1.00 24.67 13.63
C MET A 1 -1.26 23.22 13.99
N LEU A 2 -0.22 22.43 14.24
CA LEU A 2 -0.41 21.03 14.67
C LEU A 2 -0.91 21.02 16.11
N ALA A 3 -2.11 20.46 16.33
CA ALA A 3 -2.59 20.17 17.67
C ALA A 3 -1.91 18.89 18.17
N ILE A 4 -1.47 18.90 19.43
CA ILE A 4 -0.93 17.69 20.07
C ILE A 4 -2.04 16.64 20.12
N ARG A 5 -1.73 15.42 19.70
CA ARG A 5 -2.66 14.31 19.67
C ARG A 5 -2.18 13.19 20.58
N HIS A 6 -3.08 12.68 21.41
CA HIS A 6 -2.81 11.61 22.37
C HIS A 6 -3.36 10.25 21.92
N ASP A 7 -4.24 10.23 20.91
CA ASP A 7 -4.79 9.00 20.37
C ASP A 7 -3.70 8.11 19.76
N ALA A 8 -3.84 6.80 19.96
CA ALA A 8 -2.96 5.81 19.37
C ALA A 8 -2.98 5.89 17.83
N PHE A 9 -1.81 5.83 17.20
CA PHE A 9 -1.71 5.86 15.74
C PHE A 9 -2.31 4.57 15.12
N PRO A 10 -3.11 4.65 14.04
CA PRO A 10 -3.86 3.51 13.51
C PRO A 10 -2.99 2.65 12.56
N PHE A 11 -1.98 1.97 13.13
CA PHE A 11 -1.00 1.21 12.35
C PHE A 11 -1.60 0.15 11.42
N GLU A 12 -2.63 -0.57 11.87
CA GLU A 12 -3.29 -1.61 11.09
C GLU A 12 -3.98 -1.02 9.85
N ALA A 13 -4.84 -0.02 10.04
CA ALA A 13 -5.55 0.64 8.95
C ALA A 13 -4.59 1.26 7.92
N VAL A 14 -3.50 1.91 8.38
CA VAL A 14 -2.50 2.48 7.47
C VAL A 14 -1.76 1.39 6.69
N ARG A 15 -1.45 0.25 7.33
CA ARG A 15 -0.84 -0.92 6.66
C ARG A 15 -1.76 -1.50 5.59
N ASP A 16 -3.05 -1.60 5.86
CA ASP A 16 -4.04 -2.10 4.91
C ASP A 16 -4.14 -1.19 3.68
N LEU A 17 -4.18 0.13 3.88
CA LEU A 17 -4.16 1.10 2.79
C LEU A 17 -2.90 1.01 1.94
N ILE A 18 -1.73 0.82 2.56
CA ILE A 18 -0.47 0.55 1.82
C ILE A 18 -0.60 -0.74 1.00
N GLY A 19 -1.23 -1.79 1.54
CA GLY A 19 -1.52 -3.03 0.82
C GLY A 19 -2.40 -2.80 -0.42
N ILE A 20 -3.50 -2.06 -0.25
CA ILE A 20 -4.44 -1.71 -1.33
C ILE A 20 -3.72 -0.90 -2.42
N LEU A 21 -2.95 0.13 -2.05
CA LEU A 21 -2.19 0.96 -3.00
C LEU A 21 -1.19 0.13 -3.82
N ARG A 22 -0.54 -0.87 -3.22
CA ARG A 22 0.36 -1.78 -3.95
C ARG A 22 -0.40 -2.61 -4.98
N ALA A 23 -1.57 -3.14 -4.59
CA ALA A 23 -2.42 -3.89 -5.51
C ALA A 23 -2.93 -3.00 -6.65
N MET A 24 -3.38 -1.77 -6.34
CA MET A 24 -3.78 -0.77 -7.33
C MET A 24 -2.63 -0.42 -8.29
N TYR A 25 -1.43 -0.19 -7.78
CA TYR A 25 -0.24 0.09 -8.59
C TYR A 25 0.04 -1.08 -9.55
N SER A 26 0.05 -2.30 -9.05
CA SER A 26 0.27 -3.51 -9.86
C SER A 26 -0.81 -3.65 -10.94
N ALA A 27 -2.07 -3.43 -10.59
CA ALA A 27 -3.20 -3.50 -11.52
C ALA A 27 -3.11 -2.41 -12.60
N ALA A 28 -2.86 -1.17 -12.21
CA ALA A 28 -2.69 -0.03 -13.13
C ALA A 28 -1.53 -0.27 -14.09
N ARG A 29 -0.39 -0.73 -13.57
CA ARG A 29 0.79 -1.07 -14.38
C ARG A 29 0.48 -2.18 -15.39
N ALA A 30 -0.23 -3.23 -14.98
CA ALA A 30 -0.61 -4.33 -15.88
C ALA A 30 -1.54 -3.89 -17.02
N ARG A 31 -2.36 -2.85 -16.80
CA ARG A 31 -3.22 -2.24 -17.83
C ARG A 31 -2.53 -1.18 -18.68
N GLY A 32 -1.22 -0.95 -18.49
CA GLY A 32 -0.46 0.05 -19.25
C GLY A 32 -0.67 1.48 -18.78
N ALA A 33 -1.01 1.70 -17.50
CA ALA A 33 -1.11 3.04 -16.94
C ALA A 33 0.19 3.85 -17.15
N GLY A 34 0.03 5.13 -17.52
CA GLY A 34 1.15 6.01 -17.79
C GLY A 34 1.99 6.34 -16.54
N PRO A 35 3.23 6.84 -16.71
CA PRO A 35 4.14 7.12 -15.60
C PRO A 35 3.56 8.07 -14.54
N ARG A 36 2.77 9.07 -14.97
CA ARG A 36 2.14 10.03 -14.05
C ARG A 36 1.15 9.37 -13.09
N GLN A 37 0.32 8.46 -13.59
CA GLN A 37 -0.67 7.75 -12.77
C GLN A 37 0.02 6.80 -11.78
N LEU A 38 1.03 6.07 -12.25
CA LEU A 38 1.83 5.20 -11.39
C LEU A 38 2.58 5.98 -10.31
N ALA A 39 3.14 7.14 -10.66
CA ALA A 39 3.80 8.04 -9.71
C ALA A 39 2.82 8.58 -8.65
N ALA A 40 1.59 8.92 -9.03
CA ALA A 40 0.58 9.40 -8.09
C ALA A 40 0.23 8.34 -7.02
N ILE A 41 -0.03 7.09 -7.44
CA ILE A 41 -0.29 5.96 -6.52
C ILE A 41 0.94 5.72 -5.63
N GLY A 42 2.14 5.72 -6.22
CA GLY A 42 3.38 5.51 -5.50
C GLY A 42 3.69 6.57 -4.45
N ALA A 43 3.41 7.84 -4.76
CA ALA A 43 3.63 8.97 -3.86
C ALA A 43 2.79 8.85 -2.58
N ILE A 44 1.50 8.56 -2.71
CA ILE A 44 0.61 8.36 -1.55
C ILE A 44 1.08 7.17 -0.70
N GLY A 45 1.45 6.05 -1.35
CA GLY A 45 1.99 4.89 -0.62
C GLY A 45 3.30 5.20 0.12
N SER A 46 4.11 6.15 -0.37
CA SER A 46 5.32 6.59 0.31
C SER A 46 5.02 7.50 1.50
N GLU A 47 4.05 8.39 1.36
CA GLU A 47 3.61 9.26 2.47
C GLU A 47 3.05 8.45 3.63
N LEU A 48 2.25 7.41 3.36
CA LEU A 48 1.74 6.51 4.40
C LEU A 48 2.87 5.72 5.09
N ARG A 49 3.91 5.28 4.36
CA ARG A 49 5.07 4.63 4.97
C ARG A 49 5.83 5.57 5.90
N HIS A 50 6.09 6.80 5.45
CA HIS A 50 6.74 7.81 6.29
C HIS A 50 5.89 8.13 7.53
N ALA A 51 4.55 8.16 7.41
CA ALA A 51 3.69 8.36 8.57
C ALA A 51 3.85 7.23 9.60
N VAL A 52 3.94 5.97 9.15
CA VAL A 52 4.22 4.82 10.03
C VAL A 52 5.59 4.95 10.70
N GLU A 53 6.63 5.30 9.94
CA GLU A 53 7.99 5.49 10.47
C GLU A 53 8.01 6.56 11.56
N LEU A 54 7.43 7.74 11.30
CA LEU A 54 7.32 8.80 12.31
C LEU A 54 6.52 8.35 13.56
N ALA A 55 5.43 7.61 13.38
CA ALA A 55 4.63 7.12 14.52
C ALA A 55 5.37 6.07 15.35
N LEU A 56 6.32 5.32 14.77
CA LEU A 56 7.16 4.38 15.51
C LEU A 56 8.28 5.08 16.29
N GLU A 57 8.75 6.22 15.80
CA GLU A 57 9.85 6.98 16.41
C GLU A 57 9.39 7.93 17.54
N HIS A 58 8.09 8.18 17.65
CA HIS A 58 7.56 9.23 18.50
C HIS A 58 6.37 8.75 19.33
N GLU A 59 6.44 8.97 20.65
CA GLU A 59 5.35 8.65 21.58
C GLU A 59 4.12 9.56 21.38
N PRO A 60 2.91 9.06 21.69
CA PRO A 60 1.70 9.88 21.74
C PRO A 60 1.86 11.12 22.63
N GLY A 61 1.30 12.25 22.21
CA GLY A 61 1.45 13.53 22.89
C GLY A 61 2.68 14.35 22.47
N THR A 62 3.51 13.83 21.57
CA THR A 62 4.62 14.60 20.95
C THR A 62 4.18 15.29 19.65
N LEU A 63 4.93 16.33 19.24
CA LEU A 63 4.74 16.96 17.93
C LEU A 63 5.02 16.00 16.77
N GLY A 64 5.98 15.07 16.95
CA GLY A 64 6.30 14.05 15.95
C GLY A 64 5.15 13.07 15.71
N HIS A 65 4.49 12.61 16.78
CA HIS A 65 3.29 11.78 16.68
C HIS A 65 2.11 12.50 16.04
N ALA A 66 1.90 13.78 16.38
CA ALA A 66 0.90 14.61 15.72
C ALA A 66 1.19 14.79 14.22
N ALA A 67 2.48 14.91 13.84
CA ALA A 67 2.91 14.99 12.45
C ALA A 67 2.70 13.68 11.68
N ALA A 68 2.90 12.53 12.34
CA ALA A 68 2.56 11.22 11.76
C ALA A 68 1.08 11.14 11.39
N TRP A 69 0.20 11.55 12.32
CA TRP A 69 -1.25 11.62 12.09
C TRP A 69 -1.62 12.52 10.93
N GLN A 70 -1.12 13.76 10.91
CA GLN A 70 -1.36 14.70 9.81
C GLN A 70 -0.94 14.14 8.46
N ARG A 71 0.21 13.44 8.39
CA ARG A 71 0.66 12.80 7.15
C ARG A 71 -0.27 11.68 6.71
N ALA A 72 -0.70 10.82 7.64
CA ALA A 72 -1.64 9.74 7.33
C ALA A 72 -2.99 10.27 6.83
N GLU A 73 -3.54 11.29 7.49
CA GLU A 73 -4.80 11.94 7.12
C GLU A 73 -4.68 12.62 5.75
N HIS A 74 -3.61 13.37 5.51
CA HIS A 74 -3.37 14.03 4.24
C HIS A 74 -3.25 13.02 3.08
N ALA A 75 -2.46 11.96 3.26
CA ALA A 75 -2.31 10.91 2.26
C ALA A 75 -3.64 10.19 1.98
N THR A 76 -4.45 9.97 3.01
CA THR A 76 -5.79 9.36 2.88
C THR A 76 -6.75 10.28 2.13
N GLY A 77 -6.69 11.59 2.36
CA GLY A 77 -7.47 12.57 1.59
C GLY A 77 -7.14 12.51 0.09
N ARG A 78 -5.85 12.44 -0.26
CA ARG A 78 -5.40 12.31 -1.66
C ARG A 78 -5.77 10.98 -2.31
N LEU A 79 -5.99 9.93 -1.52
CA LEU A 79 -6.46 8.64 -2.05
C LEU A 79 -7.89 8.75 -2.61
N ALA A 80 -8.74 9.58 -2.00
CA ALA A 80 -10.10 9.83 -2.49
C ALA A 80 -10.11 10.50 -3.88
N ASP A 81 -9.04 11.23 -4.23
CA ASP A 81 -8.88 11.82 -5.58
C ASP A 81 -8.47 10.78 -6.64
N LEU A 82 -7.97 9.61 -6.24
CA LEU A 82 -7.56 8.54 -7.15
C LEU A 82 -8.65 7.50 -7.41
N VAL A 83 -9.63 7.40 -6.52
CA VAL A 83 -10.68 6.38 -6.55
C VAL A 83 -12.01 7.04 -6.28
N ASP A 84 -12.85 7.09 -7.30
CA ASP A 84 -14.25 7.53 -7.18
C ASP A 84 -15.22 6.35 -7.18
N CYS A 85 -16.52 6.64 -7.09
CA CYS A 85 -17.58 5.63 -7.09
C CYS A 85 -17.70 4.82 -8.39
N THR A 86 -17.00 5.21 -9.46
CA THR A 86 -17.00 4.55 -10.76
C THR A 86 -15.74 3.72 -11.01
N THR A 87 -14.74 3.85 -10.15
CA THR A 87 -13.46 3.16 -10.31
C THR A 87 -13.62 1.66 -10.05
N PRO A 88 -13.37 0.78 -11.05
CA PRO A 88 -13.59 -0.65 -10.88
C PRO A 88 -12.57 -1.25 -9.91
N LEU A 89 -13.08 -1.97 -8.91
CA LEU A 89 -12.25 -2.61 -7.88
C LEU A 89 -11.66 -3.95 -8.34
N GLU A 90 -12.34 -4.66 -9.25
CA GLU A 90 -11.96 -5.99 -9.76
C GLU A 90 -10.47 -6.11 -10.12
N PRO A 91 -9.87 -5.22 -10.92
CA PRO A 91 -8.47 -5.38 -11.32
C PRO A 91 -7.48 -5.31 -10.14
N THR A 92 -7.83 -4.54 -9.10
CA THR A 92 -7.04 -4.44 -7.87
C THR A 92 -7.13 -5.73 -7.07
N LEU A 93 -8.33 -6.32 -6.98
CA LEU A 93 -8.54 -7.62 -6.30
C LEU A 93 -7.78 -8.74 -7.02
N ASP A 94 -7.82 -8.76 -8.35
CA ASP A 94 -7.07 -9.73 -9.14
C ASP A 94 -5.56 -9.63 -8.91
N ALA A 95 -5.03 -8.40 -8.87
CA ALA A 95 -3.62 -8.17 -8.57
C ALA A 95 -3.25 -8.66 -7.16
N ALA A 96 -4.11 -8.39 -6.16
CA ALA A 96 -3.91 -8.89 -4.80
C ALA A 96 -3.96 -10.42 -4.73
N ALA A 97 -4.93 -11.05 -5.40
CA ALA A 97 -5.08 -12.50 -5.44
C ALA A 97 -3.88 -13.17 -6.14
N ARG A 98 -3.36 -12.58 -7.22
CA ARG A 98 -2.14 -13.04 -7.88
C ARG A 98 -0.95 -13.05 -6.94
N ARG A 99 -0.77 -11.97 -6.16
CA ARG A 99 0.30 -11.87 -5.17
C ARG A 99 0.22 -12.97 -4.11
N ILE A 100 -0.97 -13.29 -3.63
CA ILE A 100 -1.17 -14.41 -2.68
C ILE A 100 -0.73 -15.74 -3.31
N ARG A 101 -1.15 -15.99 -4.56
CA ARG A 101 -0.76 -17.21 -5.29
C ARG A 101 0.75 -17.31 -5.49
N GLU A 102 1.40 -16.20 -5.84
CA GLU A 102 2.85 -16.12 -6.06
C GLU A 102 3.66 -16.36 -4.76
N LEU A 103 3.12 -15.93 -3.61
CA LEU A 103 3.76 -16.12 -2.30
C LEU A 103 3.44 -17.47 -1.65
N SER A 104 2.53 -18.26 -2.24
CA SER A 104 2.16 -19.57 -1.69
C SER A 104 3.33 -20.57 -1.75
N PRO A 105 3.62 -21.30 -0.65
CA PRO A 105 4.61 -22.39 -0.65
C PRO A 105 4.34 -23.47 -1.70
N SER A 106 3.06 -23.71 -2.05
CA SER A 106 2.71 -24.67 -3.09
C SER A 106 3.17 -24.23 -4.49
N ALA A 107 3.08 -22.92 -4.79
CA ALA A 107 3.56 -22.34 -6.04
C ALA A 107 5.09 -22.39 -6.15
N ALA A 108 5.79 -22.20 -5.02
CA ALA A 108 7.23 -22.38 -4.95
C ALA A 108 7.66 -23.83 -5.23
N ARG A 109 6.95 -24.82 -4.64
CA ARG A 109 7.20 -26.25 -4.87
C ARG A 109 6.93 -26.68 -6.31
N GLU A 110 5.82 -26.22 -6.90
CA GLU A 110 5.45 -26.49 -8.30
C GLU A 110 6.47 -25.89 -9.28
N SER A 111 6.95 -24.67 -9.00
CA SER A 111 8.01 -24.02 -9.80
C SER A 111 9.34 -24.77 -9.71
N ALA A 112 9.73 -25.22 -8.52
CA ALA A 112 10.93 -26.03 -8.31
C ALA A 112 10.85 -27.38 -9.03
N ARG A 113 9.68 -28.04 -9.01
CA ARG A 113 9.43 -29.30 -9.74
C ARG A 113 9.59 -29.10 -11.25
N ARG A 114 8.99 -28.07 -11.83
CA ARG A 114 9.10 -27.76 -13.28
C ARG A 114 10.53 -27.42 -13.69
N ALA A 115 11.27 -26.71 -12.85
CA ALA A 115 12.68 -26.41 -13.09
C ALA A 115 13.58 -27.67 -13.07
N ARG A 116 13.18 -28.72 -12.33
CA ARG A 116 13.89 -30.01 -12.29
C ARG A 116 13.63 -30.85 -13.54
N ILE A 117 12.38 -30.87 -14.01
CA ILE A 117 11.97 -31.58 -15.24
C ILE A 117 12.63 -30.98 -16.48
N ARG A 118 12.88 -29.67 -16.54
CA ARG A 118 13.56 -29.03 -17.67
C ARG A 118 15.09 -29.24 -17.72
N ARG A 119 15.69 -29.80 -16.66
CA ARG A 119 17.15 -30.03 -16.58
C ARG A 119 17.55 -31.50 -16.72
N GLY A 120 16.59 -32.42 -16.76
CA GLY A 120 16.79 -33.83 -17.08
C GLY A 120 16.24 -34.12 -18.47
#